data_AF-A0A2W7C5J1-F1
#
_entry.id   AF-A0A2W7C5J1-F1
#
_cell.length_a   1.000
_cell.length_b   1.000
_cell.length_c   1.000
_cell.angle_alpha   90.00
_cell.angle_beta   90.00
_cell.angle_gamma   90.00
#
_symmetry.space_group_name_H-M   'P 1'
#
loop_
_entity.id
_entity.type
_entity.pdbx_description
1 polymer ?
#
loop_
_entity_poly.entity_id
_entity_poly.type
_entity_poly.pdbx_seq_one_letter_code
_entity_poly.pdbx_strand_id
1 'polypeptide(L)'
;MVLSPDQELFSQTRQVRTEDDEKETFMTEATLVTGRGGVSTIAAVQQSPSIDDEPDTGAPHGYAQEGGFIEGALRRTAVSERFDLSLVLARYRRQYGFSQAVAEDHRRELVRFLALCATAQQYGHSYGMMGAIDELWHMFVIFTRDYARFCEEVAGRFLHHIPEPHGVATQGTIDRYLAFLEDYRTVYGEAPPPAYWPKPKRSPDNTDGSCDGCDGCSGGCVVDAIP
;
A
#
# COMPACT_ATOMS: atom_id res chain seq x y z
N MET A 1 0.63 46.51 -50.07
CA MET A 1 0.17 45.63 -48.97
C MET A 1 -0.26 44.31 -49.60
N VAL A 2 0.70 43.42 -49.87
CA VAL A 2 0.52 42.11 -50.51
C VAL A 2 1.72 41.22 -50.11
N LEU A 3 1.40 40.09 -49.46
CA LEU A 3 2.03 38.76 -49.42
C LEU A 3 3.50 38.53 -48.95
N SER A 4 3.61 37.47 -48.13
CA SER A 4 4.82 36.76 -47.67
C SER A 4 5.47 35.94 -48.81
N PRO A 5 6.73 35.48 -48.64
CA PRO A 5 6.98 34.04 -48.72
C PRO A 5 8.08 33.48 -47.77
N ASP A 6 7.83 32.23 -47.33
CA ASP A 6 8.70 31.03 -47.20
C ASP A 6 10.12 31.13 -46.59
N GLN A 7 10.41 30.48 -45.45
CA GLN A 7 10.66 29.03 -45.19
C GLN A 7 11.80 28.43 -46.03
N GLU A 8 13.00 28.35 -45.45
CA GLU A 8 14.07 27.45 -45.89
C GLU A 8 14.36 26.36 -44.85
N LEU A 9 14.67 25.20 -45.42
CA LEU A 9 14.68 23.85 -44.92
C LEU A 9 16.15 23.41 -44.82
N PHE A 10 16.64 22.94 -43.66
CA PHE A 10 17.88 22.17 -43.62
C PHE A 10 17.79 20.99 -42.64
N SER A 11 17.64 19.81 -43.26
CA SER A 11 17.87 18.49 -42.68
C SER A 11 19.37 18.23 -42.54
N GLN A 12 19.83 17.77 -41.37
CA GLN A 12 21.09 17.02 -41.27
C GLN A 12 20.95 15.80 -40.35
N THR A 13 20.78 14.67 -41.02
CA THR A 13 21.44 13.36 -40.85
C THR A 13 21.86 12.89 -39.45
N ARG A 14 21.11 11.89 -38.99
CA ARG A 14 21.40 10.91 -37.93
C ARG A 14 22.73 10.18 -38.17
N GLN A 15 23.59 10.15 -37.16
CA GLN A 15 24.73 9.22 -37.10
C GLN A 15 24.53 8.28 -35.92
N VAL A 16 24.33 6.99 -36.24
CA VAL A 16 24.31 5.87 -35.29
C VAL A 16 25.77 5.50 -35.02
N ARG A 17 26.19 5.48 -33.76
CA ARG A 17 27.50 4.98 -33.33
C ARG A 17 27.27 3.71 -32.51
N THR A 18 27.89 2.64 -32.94
CA THR A 18 27.84 1.29 -32.37
C THR A 18 28.65 1.22 -31.08
N GLU A 19 28.17 0.37 -30.18
CA GLU A 19 28.81 -0.10 -28.95
C GLU A 19 30.11 -0.85 -29.28
N ASP A 20 31.18 -0.60 -28.51
CA ASP A 20 32.07 -1.62 -27.95
C ASP A 20 33.17 -0.96 -27.09
N ASP A 21 33.36 -1.57 -25.91
CA ASP A 21 34.53 -1.58 -25.03
C ASP A 21 35.38 -0.32 -24.83
N GLU A 22 35.40 0.18 -23.59
CA GLU A 22 36.65 0.29 -22.81
C GLU A 22 36.35 0.61 -21.33
N LYS A 23 36.71 -0.33 -20.46
CA LYS A 23 36.70 -0.17 -19.01
C LYS A 23 37.90 0.69 -18.61
N GLU A 24 37.67 1.95 -18.26
CA GLU A 24 38.72 2.80 -17.70
C GLU A 24 38.56 2.92 -16.17
N THR A 25 39.38 2.13 -15.48
CA THR A 25 39.61 2.20 -14.04
C THR A 25 40.46 3.45 -13.75
N PHE A 26 39.86 4.50 -13.20
CA PHE A 26 40.61 5.62 -12.62
C PHE A 26 40.75 5.44 -11.11
N MET A 27 41.92 4.94 -10.70
CA MET A 27 42.48 5.26 -9.38
C MET A 27 43.04 6.68 -9.46
N THR A 28 42.56 7.57 -8.60
CA THR A 28 43.20 8.86 -8.35
C THR A 28 43.62 8.90 -6.89
N GLU A 29 44.93 8.79 -6.67
CA GLU A 29 45.57 9.14 -5.40
C GLU A 29 45.51 10.66 -5.21
N ALA A 30 45.13 11.10 -4.01
CA ALA A 30 45.30 12.48 -3.58
C ALA A 30 46.13 12.50 -2.29
N THR A 31 47.35 13.00 -2.43
CA THR A 31 48.36 13.20 -1.38
C THR A 31 47.90 14.19 -0.31
N LEU A 32 48.18 13.84 0.95
CA LEU A 32 47.96 14.62 2.17
C LEU A 32 48.57 16.03 2.11
N VAL A 33 47.79 17.02 2.56
CA VAL A 33 48.32 18.23 3.22
C VAL A 33 47.90 18.18 4.70
N THR A 34 48.87 18.34 5.59
CA THR A 34 48.68 18.24 7.04
C THR A 34 48.17 19.56 7.61
N GLY A 35 47.02 19.51 8.29
CA GLY A 35 46.46 20.63 9.04
C GLY A 35 45.89 20.15 10.37
N ARG A 36 46.55 20.51 11.47
CA ARG A 36 46.14 20.26 12.86
C ARG A 36 44.71 20.74 13.13
N GLY A 37 43.85 19.84 13.61
CA GLY A 37 42.56 20.14 14.21
C GLY A 37 41.96 18.85 14.78
N GLY A 38 41.50 18.88 16.03
CA GLY A 38 41.33 17.70 16.89
C GLY A 38 40.32 16.65 16.40
N VAL A 39 40.64 15.39 16.69
CA VAL A 39 39.75 14.25 16.49
C VAL A 39 38.76 14.20 17.66
N SER A 40 37.51 14.60 17.41
CA SER A 40 36.37 14.12 18.18
C SER A 40 35.69 13.05 17.35
N THR A 41 35.90 11.79 17.74
CA THR A 41 35.24 10.63 17.15
C THR A 41 33.76 10.66 17.54
N ILE A 42 32.93 11.24 16.68
CA ILE A 42 31.48 11.04 16.73
C ILE A 42 31.23 9.70 16.05
N ALA A 43 31.01 8.65 16.85
CA ALA A 43 30.59 7.36 16.34
C ALA A 43 29.24 7.55 15.64
N ALA A 44 29.25 7.55 14.30
CA ALA A 44 28.03 7.40 13.53
C ALA A 44 27.48 6.00 13.82
N VAL A 45 26.46 5.93 14.67
CA VAL A 45 25.63 4.73 14.81
C VAL A 45 24.87 4.60 13.49
N GLN A 46 25.48 3.89 12.54
CA GLN A 46 24.78 3.32 11.40
C GLN A 46 23.93 2.18 11.95
N GLN A 47 22.72 2.51 12.39
CA GLN A 47 21.66 1.51 12.50
C GLN A 47 21.14 1.25 11.10
N SER A 48 21.72 0.25 10.45
CA SER A 48 21.08 -0.44 9.34
C SER A 48 19.71 -0.94 9.81
N PRO A 49 18.62 -0.79 9.03
CA PRO A 49 17.36 -1.42 9.38
C PRO A 49 17.57 -2.94 9.40
N SER A 50 17.32 -3.55 10.56
CA SER A 50 17.35 -5.00 10.74
C SER A 50 16.27 -5.64 9.87
N ILE A 51 16.69 -6.55 9.00
CA ILE A 51 15.83 -7.41 8.17
C ILE A 51 15.28 -8.54 9.06
N ASP A 52 14.65 -8.18 10.18
CA ASP A 52 14.04 -9.12 11.13
C ASP A 52 12.69 -8.56 11.63
N ASP A 53 11.92 -7.88 10.76
CA ASP A 53 10.47 -7.87 10.90
C ASP A 53 9.98 -9.25 10.44
N GLU A 54 10.16 -10.24 11.32
CA GLU A 54 9.48 -11.54 11.22
C GLU A 54 7.98 -11.29 10.99
N PRO A 55 7.35 -11.95 10.00
CA PRO A 55 5.94 -11.77 9.76
C PRO A 55 5.20 -12.31 10.99
N ASP A 56 4.55 -11.42 11.74
CA ASP A 56 3.50 -11.78 12.67
C ASP A 56 2.52 -12.68 11.92
N THR A 57 2.57 -13.98 12.22
CA THR A 57 1.71 -15.01 11.64
C THR A 57 0.33 -15.01 12.29
N GLY A 58 0.02 -14.01 13.12
CA GLY A 58 -1.32 -13.73 13.61
C GLY A 58 -2.07 -12.77 12.68
N ALA A 59 -2.96 -13.28 11.83
CA ALA A 59 -4.31 -12.71 11.72
C ALA A 59 -5.24 -13.52 10.80
N PRO A 60 -5.86 -14.59 11.31
CA PRO A 60 -7.19 -15.01 10.86
C PRO A 60 -8.30 -14.05 11.37
N HIS A 61 -7.96 -13.06 12.22
CA HIS A 61 -8.87 -12.10 12.85
C HIS A 61 -8.26 -10.69 12.83
N GLY A 62 -9.09 -9.65 12.69
CA GLY A 62 -8.65 -8.26 12.72
C GLY A 62 -8.15 -7.78 14.10
N TYR A 63 -7.52 -6.61 14.13
CA TYR A 63 -6.88 -5.96 15.28
C TYR A 63 -7.83 -5.06 16.09
N ALA A 64 -9.06 -4.82 15.63
CA ALA A 64 -10.01 -3.90 16.26
C ALA A 64 -10.48 -4.31 17.67
N GLN A 65 -10.11 -5.51 18.13
CA GLN A 65 -10.33 -5.98 19.51
C GLN A 65 -9.44 -5.27 20.53
N GLU A 66 -8.37 -4.61 20.07
CA GLU A 66 -7.46 -3.88 20.94
C GLU A 66 -8.10 -2.64 21.57
N GLY A 67 -7.79 -2.40 22.85
CA GLY A 67 -8.32 -1.28 23.61
C GLY A 67 -7.99 0.06 22.93
N GLY A 68 -9.03 0.83 22.61
CA GLY A 68 -8.89 2.15 21.99
C GLY A 68 -8.67 2.13 20.47
N PHE A 69 -8.62 0.96 19.83
CA PHE A 69 -8.40 0.85 18.39
C PHE A 69 -9.50 1.56 17.61
N ILE A 70 -10.77 1.25 17.90
CA ILE A 70 -11.93 1.83 17.20
C ILE A 70 -11.95 3.35 17.33
N GLU A 71 -11.74 3.88 18.54
CA GLU A 71 -11.70 5.33 18.77
C GLU A 71 -10.51 5.98 18.04
N GLY A 72 -9.35 5.33 18.06
CA GLY A 72 -8.16 5.75 17.33
C GLY A 72 -8.39 5.85 15.83
N ALA A 73 -8.98 4.81 15.25
CA ALA A 73 -9.31 4.73 13.83
C ALA A 73 -10.31 5.81 13.43
N LEU A 74 -11.44 5.94 14.14
CA LEU A 74 -12.45 6.96 13.85
C LEU A 74 -11.89 8.39 13.96
N ARG A 75 -11.06 8.66 14.98
CA ARG A 75 -10.39 9.97 15.13
C ARG A 75 -9.47 10.26 13.94
N ARG A 76 -8.65 9.29 13.53
CA ARG A 76 -7.75 9.45 12.38
C ARG A 76 -8.52 9.63 11.08
N THR A 77 -9.61 8.89 10.87
CA THR A 77 -10.50 9.06 9.72
C THR A 77 -11.08 10.46 9.65
N ALA A 78 -11.56 10.99 10.77
CA ALA A 78 -12.10 12.36 10.83
C ALA A 78 -11.05 13.45 10.54
N VAL A 79 -9.76 13.18 10.76
CA VAL A 79 -8.66 14.05 10.34
C VAL A 79 -8.40 13.88 8.84
N SER A 80 -8.27 12.64 8.37
CA SER A 80 -8.00 12.31 6.97
C SER A 80 -9.05 12.89 6.01
N GLU A 81 -10.33 12.88 6.40
CA GLU A 81 -11.44 13.38 5.57
C GLU A 81 -11.35 14.88 5.26
N ARG A 82 -10.61 15.65 6.07
CA ARG A 82 -10.43 17.10 5.92
C ARG A 82 -9.36 17.49 4.90
N PHE A 83 -8.55 16.52 4.44
CA PHE A 83 -7.50 16.79 3.47
C PHE A 83 -8.07 17.06 2.09
N ASP A 84 -7.62 18.16 1.48
CA ASP A 84 -7.96 18.49 0.11
C ASP A 84 -7.12 17.62 -0.85
N LEU A 85 -7.78 16.64 -1.47
CA LEU A 85 -7.20 15.77 -2.48
C LEU A 85 -7.63 16.18 -3.90
N SER A 86 -8.15 17.39 -4.10
CA SER A 86 -8.71 17.83 -5.38
C SER A 86 -7.73 17.70 -6.56
N LEU A 87 -6.45 18.03 -6.36
CA LEU A 87 -5.43 17.89 -7.41
C LEU A 87 -5.10 16.42 -7.71
N VAL A 88 -5.05 15.58 -6.67
CA VAL A 88 -4.85 14.12 -6.80
C VAL A 88 -6.03 13.52 -7.57
N LEU A 89 -7.26 13.83 -7.17
CA LEU A 89 -8.47 13.34 -7.82
C LEU A 89 -8.62 13.87 -9.25
N ALA A 90 -8.23 15.12 -9.53
CA ALA A 90 -8.25 15.66 -10.89
C ALA A 90 -7.29 14.89 -11.82
N ARG A 91 -6.08 14.57 -11.32
CA ARG A 91 -5.13 13.73 -12.06
C ARG A 91 -5.66 12.31 -12.21
N TYR A 92 -6.22 11.73 -11.15
CA TYR A 92 -6.73 10.36 -11.11
C TYR A 92 -7.85 10.16 -12.12
N ARG A 93 -8.83 11.06 -12.11
CA ARG A 93 -9.94 11.07 -13.08
C ARG A 93 -9.47 11.22 -14.51
N ARG A 94 -8.47 12.08 -14.77
CA ARG A 94 -7.92 12.25 -16.13
C ARG A 94 -7.20 10.99 -16.62
N GLN A 95 -6.52 10.27 -15.73
CA GLN A 95 -5.77 9.07 -16.08
C GLN A 95 -6.67 7.86 -16.36
N TYR A 96 -7.71 7.64 -15.54
CA TYR A 96 -8.57 6.46 -15.63
C TYR A 96 -9.96 6.74 -16.22
N GLY A 97 -10.29 8.00 -16.55
CA GLY A 97 -11.57 8.38 -17.13
C GLY A 97 -12.75 8.36 -16.14
N PHE A 98 -12.49 8.36 -14.83
CA PHE A 98 -13.55 8.25 -13.82
C PHE A 98 -14.40 9.52 -13.68
N SER A 99 -15.68 9.30 -13.37
CA SER A 99 -16.59 10.38 -12.97
C SER A 99 -16.16 10.98 -11.62
N GLN A 100 -16.67 12.17 -11.31
CA GLN A 100 -16.40 12.79 -10.01
C GLN A 100 -16.93 11.95 -8.85
N ALA A 101 -18.11 11.34 -9.00
CA ALA A 101 -18.70 10.49 -7.96
C ALA A 101 -17.82 9.27 -7.64
N VAL A 102 -17.35 8.56 -8.66
CA VAL A 102 -16.46 7.39 -8.48
C VAL A 102 -15.14 7.79 -7.81
N ALA A 103 -14.56 8.93 -8.22
CA ALA A 103 -13.33 9.41 -7.62
C ALA A 103 -13.51 9.79 -6.14
N GLU A 104 -14.68 10.34 -5.78
CA GLU A 104 -15.00 10.67 -4.39
C GLU A 104 -15.27 9.43 -3.54
N ASP A 105 -15.90 8.40 -4.11
CA ASP A 105 -16.03 7.09 -3.47
C ASP A 105 -14.64 6.49 -3.18
N HIS A 106 -13.75 6.49 -4.18
CA HIS A 106 -12.38 6.02 -3.99
C HIS A 106 -11.60 6.87 -2.97
N ARG A 107 -11.84 8.20 -2.93
CA ARG A 107 -11.26 9.08 -1.91
C ARG A 107 -11.68 8.64 -0.52
N ARG A 108 -12.98 8.39 -0.31
CA ARG A 108 -13.54 7.91 0.96
C ARG A 108 -12.88 6.60 1.40
N GLU A 109 -12.73 5.66 0.49
CA GLU A 109 -12.09 4.38 0.78
C GLU A 109 -10.59 4.52 1.09
N LEU A 110 -9.86 5.36 0.34
CA LEU A 110 -8.44 5.61 0.59
C LEU A 110 -8.20 6.20 1.98
N VAL A 111 -8.94 7.25 2.36
CA VAL A 111 -8.73 7.91 3.65
C VAL A 111 -9.05 6.99 4.83
N ARG A 112 -10.05 6.12 4.68
CA ARG A 112 -10.40 5.10 5.67
C ARG A 112 -9.33 4.02 5.80
N PHE A 113 -8.81 3.54 4.67
CA PHE A 113 -7.71 2.57 4.66
C PHE A 113 -6.45 3.15 5.34
N LEU A 114 -6.04 4.36 4.97
CA LEU A 114 -4.84 4.98 5.56
C LEU A 114 -5.00 5.28 7.05
N ALA A 115 -6.20 5.67 7.50
CA ALA A 115 -6.48 5.85 8.93
C ALA A 115 -6.40 4.52 9.71
N LEU A 116 -6.87 3.43 9.13
CA LEU A 116 -6.73 2.09 9.71
C LEU A 116 -5.25 1.67 9.76
N CYS A 117 -4.48 1.83 8.67
CA CYS A 117 -3.04 1.57 8.68
C CYS A 117 -2.30 2.36 9.76
N ALA A 118 -2.60 3.65 9.87
CA ALA A 118 -2.02 4.52 10.89
C ALA A 118 -2.35 4.04 12.32
N THR A 119 -3.55 3.49 12.52
CA THR A 119 -4.01 2.94 13.81
C THR A 119 -3.33 1.61 14.11
N ALA A 120 -3.40 0.63 13.20
CA ALA A 120 -2.79 -0.69 13.36
C ALA A 120 -1.30 -0.62 13.66
N GLN A 121 -0.58 0.29 13.01
CA GLN A 121 0.85 0.47 13.25
C GLN A 121 1.17 0.99 14.66
N GLN A 122 0.21 1.58 15.40
CA GLN A 122 0.41 1.92 16.82
C GLN A 122 0.51 0.68 17.71
N TYR A 123 -0.05 -0.43 17.26
CA TYR A 123 -0.11 -1.70 17.95
C TYR A 123 0.87 -2.73 17.36
N GLY A 124 1.76 -2.32 16.46
CA GLY A 124 2.74 -3.20 15.83
C GLY A 124 2.21 -4.01 14.65
N HIS A 125 1.00 -3.70 14.18
CA HIS A 125 0.37 -4.42 13.06
C HIS A 125 0.43 -3.64 11.75
N SER A 126 0.22 -4.34 10.64
CA SER A 126 0.16 -3.77 9.30
C SER A 126 -0.94 -4.43 8.46
N TYR A 127 -1.41 -3.73 7.43
CA TYR A 127 -2.41 -4.25 6.51
C TYR A 127 -1.83 -4.54 5.13
N GLY A 128 -2.42 -5.52 4.45
CA GLY A 128 -2.21 -5.74 3.03
C GLY A 128 -3.12 -4.83 2.21
N MET A 129 -2.69 -4.48 0.99
CA MET A 129 -3.46 -3.69 0.04
C MET A 129 -3.81 -4.56 -1.18
N MET A 130 -5.09 -4.61 -1.54
CA MET A 130 -5.58 -5.23 -2.78
C MET A 130 -6.78 -4.46 -3.31
N GLY A 131 -6.90 -4.34 -4.63
CA GLY A 131 -8.06 -3.72 -5.29
C GLY A 131 -7.77 -2.36 -5.90
N ALA A 132 -8.83 -1.66 -6.29
CA ALA A 132 -8.75 -0.47 -7.14
C ALA A 132 -8.24 0.78 -6.41
N ILE A 133 -8.28 0.78 -5.08
CA ILE A 133 -7.87 1.92 -4.25
C ILE A 133 -6.34 2.07 -4.22
N ASP A 134 -5.61 1.00 -4.46
CA ASP A 134 -4.14 1.00 -4.55
C ASP A 134 -3.64 1.99 -5.61
N GLU A 135 -4.31 2.06 -6.77
CA GLU A 135 -3.98 3.02 -7.83
C GLU A 135 -4.14 4.48 -7.40
N LEU A 136 -5.14 4.78 -6.56
CA LEU A 136 -5.29 6.12 -6.01
C LEU A 136 -4.23 6.40 -4.95
N TRP A 137 -3.84 5.40 -4.14
CA TRP A 137 -2.75 5.55 -3.18
C TRP A 137 -1.41 5.81 -3.89
N HIS A 138 -1.07 5.02 -4.91
CA HIS A 138 0.08 5.26 -5.78
C HIS A 138 0.11 6.70 -6.31
N MET A 139 -1.05 7.17 -6.78
CA MET A 139 -1.16 8.53 -7.26
C MET A 139 -0.98 9.55 -6.15
N PHE A 140 -1.48 9.30 -4.94
CA PHE A 140 -1.31 10.22 -3.82
C PHE A 140 0.16 10.32 -3.38
N VAL A 141 0.88 9.20 -3.33
CA VAL A 141 2.30 9.13 -2.92
C VAL A 141 3.19 10.07 -3.76
N ILE A 142 2.91 10.23 -5.06
CA ILE A 142 3.70 11.11 -5.93
C ILE A 142 3.43 12.62 -5.72
N PHE A 143 2.34 12.99 -5.03
CA PHE A 143 2.15 14.35 -4.50
C PHE A 143 2.89 14.49 -3.18
N THR A 144 4.22 14.32 -3.24
CA THR A 144 5.07 14.01 -2.08
C THR A 144 4.93 14.97 -0.90
N ARG A 145 4.73 16.27 -1.14
CA ARG A 145 4.51 17.27 -0.08
C ARG A 145 3.17 17.06 0.63
N ASP A 146 2.10 16.86 -0.13
CA ASP A 146 0.76 16.65 0.41
C ASP A 146 0.68 15.30 1.13
N TYR A 147 1.31 14.27 0.55
CA TYR A 147 1.38 12.94 1.16
C TYR A 147 2.20 12.94 2.46
N ALA A 148 3.35 13.60 2.49
CA ALA A 148 4.15 13.73 3.71
C ALA A 148 3.38 14.47 4.81
N ARG A 149 2.70 15.57 4.48
CA ARG A 149 1.85 16.31 5.40
C ARG A 149 0.69 15.45 5.93
N PHE A 150 0.02 14.72 5.04
CA PHE A 150 -1.05 13.79 5.41
C PHE A 150 -0.54 12.74 6.41
N CYS A 151 0.58 12.10 6.11
CA CYS A 151 1.17 11.10 6.98
C CYS A 151 1.53 11.66 8.36
N GLU A 152 2.09 12.86 8.43
CA GLU A 152 2.41 13.51 9.70
C GLU A 152 1.14 13.80 10.53
N GLU A 153 0.12 14.42 9.94
CA GLU A 153 -1.10 14.78 10.67
C GLU A 153 -1.97 13.55 11.02
N VAL A 154 -2.02 12.54 10.15
CA VAL A 154 -2.89 11.37 10.29
C VAL A 154 -2.22 10.23 11.03
N ALA A 155 -0.91 10.06 10.95
CA ALA A 155 -0.17 8.94 11.55
C ALA A 155 0.95 9.38 12.51
N GLY A 156 1.42 10.62 12.43
CA GLY A 156 2.60 11.11 13.17
C GLY A 156 3.92 10.54 12.64
N ARG A 157 3.90 9.96 11.43
CA ARG A 157 5.02 9.32 10.75
C ARG A 157 4.66 9.01 9.31
N PHE A 158 5.67 8.79 8.47
CA PHE A 158 5.45 8.40 7.07
C PHE A 158 4.83 7.00 6.95
N LEU A 159 3.73 6.89 6.20
CA LEU A 159 3.13 5.60 5.85
C LEU A 159 3.81 5.09 4.58
N HIS A 160 4.72 4.12 4.73
CA HIS A 160 5.44 3.54 3.61
C HIS A 160 4.53 2.61 2.81
N HIS A 161 4.49 2.81 1.50
CA HIS A 161 3.88 1.87 0.56
C HIS A 161 4.96 1.00 -0.06
N ILE A 162 4.78 -0.32 0.00
CA ILE A 162 5.71 -1.30 -0.57
C ILE A 162 4.93 -2.11 -1.62
N PRO A 163 5.14 -1.86 -2.91
CA PRO A 163 4.50 -2.62 -3.98
C PRO A 163 4.92 -4.10 -3.94
N GLU A 164 4.00 -4.99 -4.32
CA GLU A 164 4.31 -6.41 -4.48
C GLU A 164 5.29 -6.62 -5.66
N PRO A 165 6.47 -7.24 -5.46
CA PRO A 165 7.53 -7.31 -6.47
C PRO A 165 7.12 -7.96 -7.80
N HIS A 166 6.14 -8.87 -7.76
CA HIS A 166 5.70 -9.66 -8.90
C HIS A 166 4.22 -9.48 -9.23
N GLY A 167 3.55 -8.50 -8.59
CA GLY A 167 2.10 -8.30 -8.74
C GLY A 167 1.25 -9.48 -8.26
N VAL A 168 1.83 -10.41 -7.50
CA VAL A 168 1.15 -11.55 -6.88
C VAL A 168 1.24 -11.37 -5.37
N ALA A 169 0.09 -11.27 -4.71
CA ALA A 169 0.04 -11.17 -3.26
C ALA A 169 0.52 -12.48 -2.62
N THR A 170 1.43 -12.38 -1.66
CA THR A 170 1.84 -13.52 -0.81
C THR A 170 0.69 -13.92 0.12
N GLN A 171 0.75 -15.13 0.70
CA GLN A 171 -0.23 -15.55 1.70
C GLN A 171 -0.30 -14.56 2.88
N GLY A 172 0.85 -14.08 3.37
CA GLY A 172 0.88 -13.08 4.44
C GLY A 172 0.24 -11.75 4.04
N THR A 173 0.35 -11.33 2.77
CA THR A 173 -0.37 -10.15 2.26
C THR A 173 -1.88 -10.38 2.23
N ILE A 174 -2.31 -11.58 1.84
CA ILE A 174 -3.73 -11.97 1.86
C ILE A 174 -4.27 -11.94 3.29
N ASP A 175 -3.55 -12.52 4.25
CA ASP A 175 -3.97 -12.58 5.65
C ASP A 175 -4.11 -11.18 6.26
N ARG A 176 -3.11 -10.31 6.06
CA ARG A 176 -3.18 -8.90 6.49
C ARG A 176 -4.30 -8.12 5.79
N TYR A 177 -4.60 -8.43 4.53
CA TYR A 177 -5.73 -7.81 3.84
C TYR A 177 -7.08 -8.30 4.38
N LEU A 178 -7.19 -9.58 4.75
CA LEU A 178 -8.40 -10.10 5.39
C LEU A 178 -8.63 -9.47 6.77
N ALA A 179 -7.56 -9.25 7.55
CA ALA A 179 -7.60 -8.49 8.79
C ALA A 179 -8.15 -7.07 8.57
N PHE A 180 -7.66 -6.37 7.53
CA PHE A 180 -8.19 -5.07 7.13
C PHE A 180 -9.69 -5.10 6.85
N LEU A 181 -10.18 -6.07 6.07
CA LEU A 181 -11.62 -6.14 5.75
C LEU A 181 -12.49 -6.36 6.99
N GLU A 182 -11.99 -7.08 7.99
CA GLU A 182 -12.68 -7.30 9.26
C GLU A 182 -12.67 -6.05 10.15
N ASP A 183 -11.53 -5.39 10.28
CA ASP A 183 -11.41 -4.17 11.05
C ASP A 183 -12.19 -3.02 10.44
N TYR A 184 -12.22 -2.94 9.10
CA TYR A 184 -13.09 -2.00 8.39
C TYR A 184 -14.55 -2.18 8.82
N ARG A 185 -15.08 -3.41 8.82
CA ARG A 185 -16.45 -3.69 9.26
C ARG A 185 -16.69 -3.29 10.70
N THR A 186 -15.75 -3.63 11.56
CA THR A 186 -15.84 -3.37 13.01
C THR A 186 -15.83 -1.87 13.29
N VAL A 187 -14.93 -1.11 12.66
CA VAL A 187 -14.76 0.32 12.90
C VAL A 187 -15.87 1.15 12.27
N TYR A 188 -16.29 0.84 11.04
CA TYR A 188 -17.24 1.67 10.29
C TYR A 188 -18.68 1.17 10.34
N GLY A 189 -18.93 -0.03 10.90
CA GLY A 189 -20.26 -0.62 10.98
C GLY A 189 -20.85 -1.04 9.63
N GLU A 190 -20.03 -1.05 8.56
CA GLU A 190 -20.45 -1.42 7.20
C GLU A 190 -19.37 -2.24 6.49
N ALA A 191 -19.79 -3.04 5.51
CA ALA A 191 -18.84 -3.81 4.71
C ALA A 191 -18.07 -2.91 3.73
N PRO A 192 -16.76 -3.14 3.54
CA PRO A 192 -16.01 -2.45 2.49
C PRO A 192 -16.62 -2.80 1.12
N PRO A 193 -16.85 -1.83 0.22
CA PRO A 193 -17.51 -2.09 -1.05
C PRO A 193 -16.71 -3.09 -1.90
N PRO A 194 -17.29 -4.24 -2.30
CA PRO A 194 -16.54 -5.30 -2.99
C PRO A 194 -16.08 -4.88 -4.41
N ALA A 195 -16.66 -3.82 -4.97
CA ALA A 195 -16.22 -3.24 -6.23
C ALA A 195 -14.83 -2.59 -6.14
N TYR A 196 -14.44 -2.12 -4.95
CA TYR A 196 -13.15 -1.46 -4.69
C TYR A 196 -12.20 -2.36 -3.90
N TRP A 197 -12.77 -3.18 -3.01
CA TRP A 197 -12.10 -4.09 -2.10
C TRP A 197 -12.51 -5.55 -2.39
N PRO A 198 -11.92 -6.20 -3.41
CA PRO A 198 -12.32 -7.53 -3.81
C PRO A 198 -12.02 -8.57 -2.73
N LYS A 199 -12.85 -9.60 -2.63
CA LYS A 199 -12.52 -10.78 -1.81
C LYS A 199 -11.43 -11.59 -2.52
N PRO A 200 -10.38 -12.04 -1.81
CA PRO A 200 -9.40 -12.94 -2.39
C PRO A 200 -10.09 -14.21 -2.88
N LYS A 201 -9.77 -14.66 -4.10
CA LYS A 201 -10.26 -15.96 -4.58
C LYS A 201 -9.46 -17.05 -3.87
N ARG A 202 -10.15 -18.01 -3.25
CA ARG A 202 -9.49 -19.23 -2.77
C ARG A 202 -8.93 -19.96 -3.99
N SER A 203 -7.62 -20.21 -4.05
CA SER A 203 -7.05 -21.01 -5.13
C SER A 203 -7.72 -22.39 -5.12
N PRO A 204 -8.17 -22.91 -6.26
CA PRO A 204 -8.78 -24.24 -6.35
C PRO A 204 -7.78 -25.38 -6.05
N ASP A 205 -6.49 -25.09 -5.92
CA ASP A 205 -5.43 -26.09 -5.71
C ASP A 205 -5.20 -26.49 -4.24
N ASN A 206 -5.89 -25.87 -3.27
CA ASN A 206 -5.94 -26.40 -1.91
C ASN A 206 -7.19 -27.26 -1.74
N THR A 207 -7.15 -28.48 -2.29
CA THR A 207 -7.96 -29.59 -1.78
C THR A 207 -7.27 -30.19 -0.55
N ASP A 208 -7.26 -29.46 0.57
CA ASP A 208 -7.11 -30.08 1.88
C ASP A 208 -8.51 -30.38 2.41
N GLY A 209 -8.91 -31.64 2.26
CA GLY A 209 -9.93 -32.29 3.08
C GLY A 209 -11.20 -31.47 3.37
N SER A 210 -12.07 -31.38 2.38
CA SER A 210 -13.51 -31.24 2.62
C SER A 210 -13.94 -32.36 3.56
N CYS A 211 -14.15 -32.01 4.83
CA CYS A 211 -15.15 -32.64 5.68
C CYS A 211 -16.30 -31.63 5.88
N ASP A 212 -16.90 -31.21 4.77
CA ASP A 212 -18.22 -30.60 4.78
C ASP A 212 -19.28 -31.71 4.69
N GLY A 213 -20.11 -31.77 5.73
CA GLY A 213 -21.38 -32.49 5.77
C GLY A 213 -21.58 -33.19 7.10
N CYS A 214 -22.57 -32.89 7.93
CA CYS A 214 -23.70 -31.98 7.83
C CYS A 214 -24.37 -31.98 9.22
N ASP A 215 -24.94 -30.84 9.61
CA ASP A 215 -25.81 -30.72 10.77
C ASP A 215 -27.12 -31.51 10.55
N GLY A 216 -27.50 -32.27 11.59
CA GLY A 216 -28.87 -32.39 12.10
C GLY A 216 -29.99 -32.87 11.18
N CYS A 217 -30.43 -34.12 11.39
CA CYS A 217 -31.84 -34.49 11.25
C CYS A 217 -32.31 -35.35 12.43
N SER A 218 -33.27 -34.81 13.17
CA SER A 218 -34.10 -35.45 14.18
C SER A 218 -34.84 -36.65 13.58
N GLY A 219 -34.74 -37.82 14.22
CA GLY A 219 -35.52 -38.99 13.82
C GLY A 219 -35.33 -40.14 14.80
N GLY A 220 -36.14 -40.18 15.85
CA GLY A 220 -36.25 -41.34 16.71
C GLY A 220 -36.79 -42.53 15.91
N CYS A 221 -36.04 -43.63 15.93
CA CYS A 221 -36.55 -44.95 15.62
C CYS A 221 -36.14 -45.87 16.78
N VAL A 222 -37.07 -46.04 17.71
CA VAL A 222 -37.19 -47.29 18.46
C VAL A 222 -37.44 -48.42 17.46
N VAL A 223 -36.67 -49.50 17.53
CA VAL A 223 -37.19 -50.86 17.45
C VAL A 223 -36.18 -51.83 18.09
N ASP A 224 -36.60 -52.28 19.26
CA ASP A 224 -36.58 -53.64 19.80
C ASP A 224 -35.26 -54.41 20.03
N ALA A 225 -35.27 -54.94 21.25
CA ALA A 225 -34.36 -55.87 21.85
C ALA A 225 -34.68 -57.33 21.45
N ILE A 226 -33.65 -58.18 21.60
CA ILE A 226 -33.67 -59.60 22.00
C ILE A 226 -33.92 -60.65 20.90
N PRO A 227 -33.36 -61.87 21.01
CA PRO A 227 -32.52 -62.43 22.10
C PRO A 227 -31.04 -62.61 21.78
#